data_AF-A0A8C3LQ71-F1
#
_entry.id   AF-A0A8C3LQ71-F1
#
_cell.length_a   1.000
_cell.length_b   1.000
_cell.length_c   1.000
_cell.angle_alpha   90.00
_cell.angle_beta   90.00
_cell.angle_gamma   90.00
#
_symmetry.space_group_name_H-M   'P 1'
#
loop_
_entity.id
_entity.type
_entity.pdbx_description
1 polymer ?
#
loop_
_entity_poly.entity_id
_entity_poly.type
_entity_poly.pdbx_seq_one_letter_code
_entity_poly.pdbx_strand_id
1 'polypeptide(L)'
;MTRLRVCERLLGAYLLIILHVQGQNLDSMLHGTGMKTNPDQKKQGNGVTLAPEDTLPFLKCYCSGHCPDDAINNTCITNGHCFAIIEEDEHGEPTLASGCMKYEGSDFQCKDSPKAQLRRTIECCRTDFCNQDLQPTLPPLDSTDGLFDGSIRWMAVLISMAVCIIVMIILFSCFCYKHYCKSMAKRHCYNRDLEQDEAFIPAGESLKDLIDQSQSSGSGSGLPLLVQRTIAKQIQMVRQVGKGRYGEVWMGKWRGEKVAVKVFFTTEEASWFRETEIYQTVLMRHENILGFIAADIKGTGSWTQLYLITDYHENGSLYDFLKCTTLDNRALLKLAYSAACGLCHLHTEIYGTQGKPAIAHRDLKSKNILIKKNGTCCIADLGLAVKFNSDTNEVDVPLNTRVGTKRYMAPEVLDESLNKNHFQPYIMADIYSFGLIIWEMARRCVTGGIVEEYQLPYYDMVPNDPSYEDMREVVCVKRLRPVVSNRWNSDECLRAILKLMSECWAHNPASRLTALRIKKTLAKMVESQDVKI
;
A
#
# COMPACT_ATOMS: atom_id res chain seq x y z
N MET A 1 -6.79 7.05 -10.66
CA MET A 1 -5.78 7.12 -9.59
C MET A 1 -5.41 8.55 -9.16
N THR A 2 -5.92 9.60 -9.81
CA THR A 2 -5.58 11.01 -9.51
C THR A 2 -6.43 11.68 -8.42
N ARG A 3 -7.58 11.10 -8.04
CA ARG A 3 -8.46 11.68 -6.99
C ARG A 3 -8.14 11.24 -5.56
N LEU A 4 -7.39 10.14 -5.37
CA LEU A 4 -7.04 9.64 -4.02
C LEU A 4 -5.86 10.40 -3.38
N ARG A 5 -4.87 10.81 -4.19
CA ARG A 5 -3.68 11.55 -3.71
C ARG A 5 -3.98 12.98 -3.26
N VAL A 6 -5.10 13.57 -3.70
CA VAL A 6 -5.52 14.92 -3.28
C VAL A 6 -6.11 14.89 -1.88
N CYS A 7 -6.79 13.80 -1.50
CA CYS A 7 -7.38 13.64 -0.16
C CYS A 7 -6.31 13.42 0.92
N GLU A 8 -5.29 12.61 0.65
CA GLU A 8 -4.20 12.34 1.61
C GLU A 8 -3.34 13.57 1.90
N ARG A 9 -3.15 14.46 0.91
CA ARG A 9 -2.39 15.72 1.10
C ARG A 9 -3.16 16.78 1.90
N LEU A 10 -4.48 16.80 1.81
CA LEU A 10 -5.34 17.72 2.58
C LEU A 10 -5.44 17.33 4.06
N LEU A 11 -5.43 16.02 4.36
CA LEU A 11 -5.42 15.51 5.73
C LEU A 11 -4.06 15.74 6.44
N GLY A 12 -2.95 15.65 5.71
CA GLY A 12 -1.61 15.90 6.26
C GLY A 12 -1.35 17.39 6.60
N ALA A 13 -1.88 18.31 5.80
CA ALA A 13 -1.72 19.75 6.05
C ALA A 13 -2.52 20.24 7.28
N TYR A 14 -3.66 19.61 7.57
CA TYR A 14 -4.51 19.98 8.71
C TYR A 14 -3.89 19.57 10.06
N LEU A 15 -3.11 18.48 10.10
CA LEU A 15 -2.43 18.00 11.30
C LEU A 15 -1.18 18.82 11.68
N LEU A 16 -0.51 19.44 10.69
CA LEU A 16 0.69 20.25 10.92
C LEU A 16 0.38 21.64 11.48
N ILE A 17 -0.80 22.20 11.18
CA ILE A 17 -1.22 23.52 11.69
C ILE A 17 -1.58 23.44 13.18
N ILE A 18 -2.10 22.30 13.65
CA ILE A 18 -2.49 22.11 15.05
C ILE A 18 -1.27 21.95 15.99
N LEU A 19 -0.14 21.46 15.47
CA LEU A 19 1.08 21.23 16.26
C LEU A 19 2.04 22.43 16.33
N HIS A 20 1.77 23.52 15.61
CA HIS A 20 2.68 24.68 15.57
C HIS A 20 2.21 25.88 16.43
N VAL A 21 1.08 25.77 17.14
CA VAL A 21 0.50 26.87 17.94
C VAL A 21 0.84 26.77 19.44
N GLN A 22 1.56 25.73 19.87
CA GLN A 22 2.03 25.61 21.25
C GLN A 22 3.55 25.60 21.32
N GLY A 23 4.15 26.77 21.52
CA GLY A 23 5.52 26.87 21.99
C GLY A 23 6.22 28.16 21.59
N GLN A 24 6.16 29.19 22.43
CA GLN A 24 7.21 30.21 22.57
C GLN A 24 6.97 31.02 23.87
N ASN A 25 7.83 30.77 24.87
CA ASN A 25 7.99 31.56 26.10
C ASN A 25 9.09 32.61 25.89
N LEU A 26 8.93 33.82 26.45
CA LEU A 26 9.80 34.98 26.27
C LEU A 26 10.12 35.65 27.63
N ASP A 27 11.14 35.17 28.35
CA ASP A 27 11.58 35.70 29.66
C ASP A 27 13.08 36.06 29.67
N SER A 28 13.48 37.06 28.88
CA SER A 28 14.90 37.42 28.77
C SER A 28 15.13 38.86 28.31
N MET A 29 14.53 39.89 28.94
CA MET A 29 14.90 41.30 28.64
C MET A 29 14.68 42.27 29.82
N LEU A 30 15.12 41.92 31.05
CA LEU A 30 15.15 42.87 32.18
C LEU A 30 16.51 43.04 32.87
N HIS A 31 17.58 42.43 32.33
CA HIS A 31 18.94 42.65 32.82
C HIS A 31 19.86 43.12 31.70
N GLY A 32 20.04 44.44 31.60
CA GLY A 32 21.08 45.05 30.77
C GLY A 32 22.36 45.25 31.59
N THR A 33 23.34 44.37 31.40
CA THR A 33 24.76 44.60 31.73
C THR A 33 25.54 44.18 30.47
N GLY A 34 26.21 45.05 29.71
CA GLY A 34 27.21 46.04 30.07
C GLY A 34 28.45 45.72 29.22
N MET A 35 28.52 46.21 27.98
CA MET A 35 29.72 46.07 27.14
C MET A 35 30.66 47.26 27.31
N LYS A 36 31.89 46.97 27.78
CA LYS A 36 33.05 47.86 27.76
C LYS A 36 33.49 48.10 26.31
N THR A 37 33.65 49.36 25.92
CA THR A 37 34.28 49.80 24.67
C THR A 37 35.54 50.62 24.97
N ASN A 38 36.68 50.22 24.38
CA ASN A 38 37.62 51.09 23.64
C ASN A 38 38.97 50.38 23.35
N PRO A 39 39.80 50.86 22.38
CA PRO A 39 39.49 51.70 21.22
C PRO A 39 40.18 51.29 19.89
N ASP A 40 39.57 51.75 18.79
CA ASP A 40 40.13 52.35 17.56
C ASP A 40 41.38 51.80 16.85
N GLN A 41 41.23 51.65 15.52
CA GLN A 41 41.72 52.56 14.45
C GLN A 41 41.34 51.93 13.08
N LYS A 42 40.89 52.57 11.99
CA LYS A 42 40.75 53.95 11.42
C LYS A 42 39.91 53.76 10.11
N LYS A 43 39.25 54.71 9.43
CA LYS A 43 39.43 56.17 9.26
C LYS A 43 38.25 56.80 8.44
N GLN A 44 37.88 58.03 8.82
CA GLN A 44 37.36 59.21 8.04
C GLN A 44 36.07 59.08 7.18
N GLY A 45 35.05 59.95 7.27
CA GLY A 45 34.78 61.19 8.04
C GLY A 45 33.34 61.71 7.75
N ASN A 46 32.67 62.30 8.76
CA ASN A 46 31.24 62.66 8.84
C ASN A 46 31.03 64.17 9.09
N GLY A 47 29.86 64.70 8.67
CA GLY A 47 29.23 65.93 9.14
C GLY A 47 27.81 65.63 9.67
N VAL A 48 27.44 66.22 10.81
CA VAL A 48 26.52 65.69 11.84
C VAL A 48 25.15 66.38 11.86
N THR A 49 24.08 65.60 12.06
CA THR A 49 22.74 66.04 12.48
C THR A 49 22.59 65.75 13.98
N LEU A 50 22.22 66.73 14.80
CA LEU A 50 22.00 66.57 16.25
C LEU A 50 20.69 65.80 16.52
N ALA A 51 20.73 64.85 17.47
CA ALA A 51 19.59 64.01 17.87
C ALA A 51 18.64 64.74 18.85
N PRO A 52 17.34 64.38 18.93
CA PRO A 52 16.31 65.08 19.73
C PRO A 52 16.48 65.00 21.25
N GLU A 53 17.52 64.30 21.70
CA GLU A 53 17.78 63.88 23.07
C GLU A 53 18.21 65.06 23.97
N ASP A 54 18.68 66.16 23.36
CA ASP A 54 19.22 67.34 24.05
C ASP A 54 18.22 68.51 24.17
N THR A 55 16.92 68.30 23.90
CA THR A 55 15.91 69.39 23.85
C THR A 55 14.75 69.27 24.85
N LEU A 56 14.71 68.23 25.70
CA LEU A 56 13.65 68.06 26.70
C LEU A 56 14.11 68.54 28.10
N PRO A 57 13.32 69.37 28.80
CA PRO A 57 13.70 69.85 30.13
C PRO A 57 13.79 68.70 31.13
N PHE A 58 14.86 68.68 31.92
CA PHE A 58 15.06 67.71 32.99
C PHE A 58 14.08 67.95 34.14
N LEU A 59 13.21 66.95 34.37
CA LEU A 59 12.19 66.86 35.39
C LEU A 59 12.79 66.40 36.71
N LYS A 60 12.41 67.03 37.83
CA LYS A 60 12.71 66.52 39.19
C LYS A 60 11.53 65.70 39.70
N CYS A 61 11.78 64.48 40.16
CA CYS A 61 10.74 63.63 40.77
C CYS A 61 11.12 63.23 42.19
N TYR A 62 10.12 62.91 42.99
CA TYR A 62 10.33 62.24 44.26
C TYR A 62 10.60 60.75 44.03
N CYS A 63 11.52 60.14 44.76
CA CYS A 63 11.77 58.70 44.70
C CYS A 63 11.71 58.07 46.09
N SER A 64 11.08 56.89 46.15
CA SER A 64 10.98 56.07 47.35
C SER A 64 10.80 54.62 46.92
N GLY A 65 11.66 53.71 47.39
CA GLY A 65 11.74 52.33 46.91
C GLY A 65 12.49 52.17 45.57
N HIS A 66 12.33 53.10 44.62
CA HIS A 66 13.03 53.12 43.33
C HIS A 66 13.83 54.41 43.12
N CYS A 67 14.86 54.62 43.94
CA CYS A 67 15.80 55.73 43.77
C CYS A 67 17.06 55.29 42.99
N PRO A 68 17.56 56.11 42.05
CA PRO A 68 18.91 55.95 41.49
C PRO A 68 20.00 56.09 42.56
N ASP A 69 21.16 55.48 42.33
CA ASP A 69 22.29 55.50 43.28
C ASP A 69 22.84 56.91 43.57
N ASP A 70 22.62 57.87 42.66
CA ASP A 70 23.04 59.27 42.76
C ASP A 70 21.94 60.20 43.35
N ALA A 71 20.83 59.64 43.84
CA ALA A 71 19.75 60.41 44.44
C ALA A 71 20.17 61.09 45.76
N ILE A 72 19.88 62.39 45.87
CA ILE A 72 20.11 63.18 47.09
C ILE A 72 18.75 63.68 47.59
N ASN A 73 18.47 63.51 48.88
CA ASN A 73 17.20 63.89 49.51
C ASN A 73 15.96 63.31 48.79
N ASN A 74 15.96 62.01 48.48
CA ASN A 74 14.84 61.30 47.85
C ASN A 74 14.34 61.97 46.56
N THR A 75 15.25 62.61 45.82
CA THR A 75 14.95 63.32 44.60
C THR A 75 15.80 62.76 43.47
N CYS A 76 15.18 62.49 42.33
CA CYS A 76 15.84 62.03 41.12
C CYS A 76 15.52 62.97 39.95
N ILE A 77 16.36 62.98 38.92
CA ILE A 77 16.22 63.86 37.75
C ILE A 77 16.12 63.01 36.49
N THR A 78 15.15 63.32 35.61
CA THR A 78 14.97 62.58 34.36
C THR A 78 14.47 63.46 33.21
N ASN A 79 14.75 63.07 31.98
CA ASN A 79 14.15 63.66 30.77
C ASN A 79 12.90 62.88 30.27
N GLY A 80 12.46 61.86 31.03
CA GLY A 80 11.28 61.04 30.73
C GLY A 80 10.06 61.42 31.59
N HIS A 81 9.66 60.53 32.50
CA HIS A 81 8.48 60.72 33.36
C HIS A 81 8.80 60.42 34.83
N CYS A 82 8.07 61.08 35.74
CA CYS A 82 7.93 60.62 37.11
C CYS A 82 6.85 59.54 37.19
N PHE A 83 7.00 58.54 38.06
CA PHE A 83 5.99 57.51 38.25
C PHE A 83 5.73 57.18 39.72
N ALA A 84 4.55 56.63 39.98
CA ALA A 84 4.20 55.91 41.19
C ALA A 84 3.59 54.55 40.79
N ILE A 85 3.96 53.49 41.50
CA ILE A 85 3.54 52.13 41.21
C ILE A 85 3.10 51.43 42.50
N ILE A 86 1.97 50.72 42.42
CA ILE A 86 1.50 49.83 43.47
C ILE A 86 1.58 48.38 42.97
N GLU A 87 2.26 47.52 43.73
CA GLU A 87 2.42 46.10 43.42
C GLU A 87 2.14 45.26 44.67
N GLU A 88 1.48 44.11 44.51
CA GLU A 88 1.40 43.12 45.59
C GLU A 88 2.73 42.38 45.71
N ASP A 89 3.30 42.35 46.92
CA ASP A 89 4.52 41.59 47.19
C ASP A 89 4.26 40.06 47.19
N GLU A 90 5.31 39.25 47.37
CA GLU A 90 5.18 37.78 47.40
C GLU A 90 4.23 37.26 48.51
N HIS A 91 3.92 38.08 49.52
CA HIS A 91 3.01 37.76 50.61
C HIS A 91 1.58 38.29 50.37
N GLY A 92 1.36 39.02 49.26
CA GLY A 92 0.07 39.59 48.87
C GLY A 92 -0.23 40.96 49.48
N GLU A 93 0.74 41.62 50.13
CA GLU A 93 0.56 42.95 50.71
C GLU A 93 0.89 44.04 49.67
N PRO A 94 0.05 45.09 49.53
CA PRO A 94 0.29 46.15 48.56
C PRO A 94 1.43 47.05 48.99
N THR A 95 2.46 47.15 48.16
CA THR A 95 3.61 48.05 48.35
C THR A 95 3.56 49.20 47.33
N LEU A 96 3.74 50.43 47.81
CA LEU A 96 3.78 51.64 46.97
C LEU A 96 5.22 52.13 46.82
N ALA A 97 5.67 52.29 45.59
CA ALA A 97 6.97 52.85 45.27
C ALA A 97 6.85 53.98 44.24
N SER A 98 7.87 54.84 44.18
CA SER A 98 7.89 55.99 43.26
C SER A 98 9.31 56.28 42.80
N GLY A 99 9.45 56.84 41.60
CA GLY A 99 10.77 57.15 41.04
C GLY A 99 10.75 57.89 39.71
N CYS A 100 11.93 57.93 39.07
CA CYS A 100 12.17 58.56 37.78
C CYS A 100 12.43 57.51 36.69
N MET A 101 11.89 57.74 35.50
CA MET A 101 12.12 56.87 34.33
C MET A 101 12.71 57.68 33.18
N LYS A 102 13.75 57.13 32.52
CA LYS A 102 14.40 57.77 31.37
C LYS A 102 13.48 57.82 30.15
N TYR A 103 13.70 58.78 29.25
CA TYR A 103 12.85 58.96 28.07
C TYR A 103 12.72 57.69 27.20
N GLU A 104 13.82 56.99 26.91
CA GLU A 104 13.81 55.77 26.10
C GLU A 104 12.97 54.65 26.75
N GLY A 105 11.89 54.26 26.07
CA GLY A 105 11.02 53.17 26.51
C GLY A 105 9.98 53.52 27.57
N SER A 106 10.00 54.75 28.11
CA SER A 106 9.08 55.16 29.19
C SER A 106 7.61 55.16 28.81
N ASP A 107 7.27 55.54 27.58
CA ASP A 107 5.88 55.58 27.11
C ASP A 107 5.22 54.20 27.05
N PHE A 108 6.00 53.13 26.89
CA PHE A 108 5.50 51.75 26.94
C PHE A 108 5.32 51.25 28.38
N GLN A 109 6.18 51.68 29.30
CA GLN A 109 6.09 51.27 30.71
C GLN A 109 4.95 52.00 31.44
N CYS A 110 4.67 53.25 31.08
CA CYS A 110 3.54 54.01 31.62
C CYS A 110 2.16 53.58 31.06
N LYS A 111 2.13 52.67 30.09
CA LYS A 111 0.92 52.05 29.56
C LYS A 111 0.91 50.57 29.94
N ASP A 112 0.70 50.29 31.23
CA ASP A 112 0.78 48.92 31.72
C ASP A 112 -0.30 48.02 31.09
N SER A 113 0.07 46.76 30.87
CA SER A 113 -0.81 45.76 30.25
C SER A 113 -1.64 45.09 31.35
N PRO A 114 -2.99 45.04 31.22
CA PRO A 114 -3.87 44.41 32.22
C PRO A 114 -3.71 42.87 32.31
N LYS A 115 -2.67 42.30 31.72
CA LYS A 115 -2.37 40.86 31.66
C LYS A 115 -0.98 40.51 32.22
N ALA A 116 -0.44 41.33 33.13
CA ALA A 116 0.74 40.96 33.90
C ALA A 116 0.38 39.89 34.95
N GLN A 117 1.28 38.93 35.22
CA GLN A 117 1.02 37.81 36.14
C GLN A 117 0.89 38.22 37.62
N LEU A 118 1.37 39.41 38.01
CA LEU A 118 1.15 40.01 39.32
C LEU A 118 0.18 41.21 39.20
N ARG A 119 -0.72 41.37 40.18
CA ARG A 119 -1.58 42.57 40.27
C ARG A 119 -0.69 43.76 40.56
N ARG A 120 -0.48 44.59 39.56
CA ARG A 120 0.24 45.86 39.67
C ARG A 120 -0.43 46.95 38.85
N THR A 121 -0.19 48.20 39.22
CA THR A 121 -0.65 49.37 38.46
C THR A 121 0.35 50.50 38.63
N ILE A 122 0.82 51.04 37.50
CA ILE A 122 1.75 52.17 37.44
C ILE A 122 1.04 53.38 36.81
N GLU A 123 1.22 54.54 37.43
CA GLU A 123 0.80 55.83 36.89
C GLU A 123 2.02 56.74 36.70
N CYS A 124 2.02 57.50 35.61
CA CYS A 124 3.12 58.39 35.24
C CYS A 124 2.65 59.82 34.98
N CYS A 125 3.53 60.78 35.25
CA CYS A 125 3.29 62.22 35.06
C CYS A 125 4.57 62.96 34.63
N ARG A 126 4.41 64.20 34.12
CA ARG A 126 5.47 64.97 33.44
C ARG A 126 5.68 66.40 33.99
N THR A 127 5.35 66.65 35.26
CA THR A 127 5.65 67.95 35.93
C THR A 127 6.52 67.72 37.17
N ASP A 128 7.31 68.73 37.58
CA ASP A 128 8.23 68.56 38.71
C ASP A 128 7.48 68.10 39.97
N PHE A 129 7.98 67.05 40.61
CA PHE A 129 7.46 66.39 41.81
C PHE A 129 6.03 65.86 41.73
N CYS A 130 5.47 65.72 40.52
CA CYS A 130 4.08 65.32 40.31
C CYS A 130 3.71 63.94 40.87
N ASN A 131 4.69 63.06 41.04
CA ASN A 131 4.45 61.71 41.52
C ASN A 131 4.22 61.61 43.03
N GLN A 132 4.34 62.71 43.79
CA GLN A 132 3.94 62.74 45.19
C GLN A 132 2.41 62.67 45.36
N ASP A 133 1.66 63.13 44.35
CA ASP A 133 0.20 63.21 44.40
C ASP A 133 -0.48 62.02 43.71
N LEU A 134 0.28 61.12 43.09
CA LEU A 134 -0.26 59.93 42.42
C LEU A 134 -0.65 58.85 43.43
N GLN A 135 -1.85 58.28 43.28
CA GLN A 135 -2.39 57.23 44.14
C GLN A 135 -2.99 56.09 43.30
N PRO A 136 -2.15 55.25 42.65
CA PRO A 136 -2.63 54.11 41.87
C PRO A 136 -3.30 53.07 42.78
N THR A 137 -4.34 52.39 42.27
CA THR A 137 -5.08 51.33 42.98
C THR A 137 -5.03 50.00 42.23
N LEU A 138 -4.94 48.89 42.97
CA LEU A 138 -4.89 47.54 42.38
C LEU A 138 -6.21 47.13 41.68
N PRO A 139 -6.16 46.43 40.53
CA PRO A 139 -7.34 46.02 39.77
C PRO A 139 -8.16 44.93 40.50
N PRO A 140 -9.51 44.86 40.38
CA PRO A 140 -10.34 43.91 41.13
C PRO A 140 -10.11 42.43 40.74
N LEU A 141 -10.33 41.49 41.67
CA LEU A 141 -10.22 40.03 41.41
C LEU A 141 -11.45 39.50 40.64
N ASP A 142 -11.24 38.85 39.49
CA ASP A 142 -12.29 38.19 38.71
C ASP A 142 -12.56 36.74 39.20
N SER A 143 -13.78 36.44 39.64
CA SER A 143 -14.24 35.09 40.03
C SER A 143 -14.88 34.34 38.84
N THR A 144 -14.24 33.28 38.36
CA THR A 144 -14.64 32.49 37.18
C THR A 144 -15.47 31.24 37.52
N ASP A 145 -16.74 31.39 37.85
CA ASP A 145 -17.64 30.25 38.16
C ASP A 145 -18.55 29.79 36.99
N GLY A 146 -18.32 30.27 35.75
CA GLY A 146 -19.26 30.04 34.63
C GLY A 146 -18.77 29.26 33.39
N LEU A 147 -17.49 28.86 33.30
CA LEU A 147 -16.90 28.44 32.01
C LEU A 147 -16.88 26.92 31.73
N PHE A 148 -17.05 26.06 32.75
CA PHE A 148 -16.78 24.62 32.59
C PHE A 148 -17.96 23.74 32.10
N ASP A 149 -19.23 24.13 32.26
CA ASP A 149 -20.39 23.26 31.91
C ASP A 149 -20.67 23.17 30.38
N GLY A 150 -20.31 24.20 29.61
CA GLY A 150 -20.50 24.20 28.15
C GLY A 150 -19.56 23.27 27.39
N SER A 151 -18.32 23.13 27.85
CA SER A 151 -17.23 22.45 27.13
C SER A 151 -17.46 20.94 27.00
N ILE A 152 -17.97 20.30 28.04
CA ILE A 152 -18.17 18.83 28.08
C ILE A 152 -19.25 18.38 27.09
N ARG A 153 -20.35 19.15 26.97
CA ARG A 153 -21.46 18.83 26.06
C ARG A 153 -21.02 18.92 24.60
N TRP A 154 -20.25 19.95 24.24
CA TRP A 154 -19.72 20.09 22.88
C TRP A 154 -18.73 18.99 22.51
N MET A 155 -17.85 18.60 23.45
CA MET A 155 -16.92 17.50 23.22
C MET A 155 -17.65 16.16 23.00
N ALA A 156 -18.71 15.88 23.75
CA ALA A 156 -19.51 14.67 23.57
C ALA A 156 -20.21 14.60 22.19
N VAL A 157 -20.74 15.74 21.70
CA VAL A 157 -21.37 15.83 20.38
C VAL A 157 -20.35 15.60 19.25
N LEU A 158 -19.15 16.18 19.37
CA LEU A 158 -18.08 16.00 18.38
C LEU A 158 -17.60 14.54 18.30
N ILE A 159 -17.44 13.88 19.45
CA ILE A 159 -17.08 12.45 19.51
C ILE A 159 -18.18 11.60 18.88
N SER A 160 -19.45 11.85 19.21
CA SER A 160 -20.58 11.11 18.63
C SER A 160 -20.64 11.28 17.11
N MET A 161 -20.45 12.50 16.60
CA MET A 161 -20.45 12.78 15.16
C MET A 161 -19.28 12.07 14.46
N ALA A 162 -18.09 12.07 15.04
CA ALA A 162 -16.93 11.37 14.50
C ALA A 162 -17.17 9.85 14.42
N VAL A 163 -17.75 9.25 15.47
CA VAL A 163 -18.12 7.83 15.48
C VAL A 163 -19.17 7.53 14.40
N CYS A 164 -20.20 8.36 14.26
CA CYS A 164 -21.20 8.21 13.20
C CYS A 164 -20.60 8.28 11.80
N ILE A 165 -19.66 9.20 11.55
CA ILE A 165 -18.97 9.33 10.25
C ILE A 165 -18.13 8.07 9.97
N ILE A 166 -17.39 7.56 10.96
CA ILE A 166 -16.60 6.33 10.83
C ILE A 166 -17.51 5.14 10.50
N VAL A 167 -18.64 5.00 11.20
CA VAL A 167 -19.64 3.95 10.93
C VAL A 167 -20.20 4.08 9.51
N MET A 168 -20.54 5.30 9.07
CA MET A 168 -21.02 5.54 7.70
C MET A 168 -19.98 5.18 6.64
N ILE A 169 -18.70 5.47 6.87
CA ILE A 169 -17.60 5.08 5.97
C ILE A 169 -17.44 3.56 5.93
N ILE A 170 -17.53 2.88 7.07
CA ILE A 170 -17.47 1.41 7.14
C ILE A 170 -18.65 0.81 6.39
N LEU A 171 -19.87 1.28 6.64
CA LEU A 171 -21.09 0.81 5.96
C LEU A 171 -21.03 1.06 4.45
N PHE A 172 -20.56 2.22 4.02
CA PHE A 172 -20.36 2.54 2.60
C PHE A 172 -19.29 1.65 1.98
N SER A 173 -18.18 1.41 2.67
CA SER A 173 -17.11 0.51 2.20
C SER A 173 -17.59 -0.94 2.09
N CYS A 174 -18.34 -1.43 3.09
CA CYS A 174 -18.98 -2.73 3.05
C CYS A 174 -20.03 -2.83 1.93
N PHE A 175 -20.80 -1.76 1.69
CA PHE A 175 -21.76 -1.68 0.59
C PHE A 175 -21.05 -1.71 -0.76
N CYS A 176 -20.00 -0.91 -0.95
CA CYS A 176 -19.17 -0.91 -2.16
C CYS A 176 -18.50 -2.27 -2.39
N TYR A 177 -17.99 -2.91 -1.34
CA TYR A 177 -17.40 -4.25 -1.42
C TYR A 177 -18.45 -5.30 -1.79
N LYS A 178 -19.61 -5.32 -1.12
CA LYS A 178 -20.72 -6.22 -1.47
C LYS A 178 -21.24 -5.95 -2.87
N HIS A 179 -21.32 -4.69 -3.29
CA HIS A 179 -21.73 -4.32 -4.64
C HIS A 179 -20.67 -4.69 -5.68
N TYR A 180 -19.38 -4.61 -5.35
CA TYR A 180 -18.28 -5.09 -6.19
C TYR A 180 -18.35 -6.61 -6.37
N CYS A 181 -18.48 -7.38 -5.28
CA CYS A 181 -18.65 -8.83 -5.32
C CYS A 181 -19.93 -9.23 -6.05
N LYS A 182 -21.06 -8.57 -5.76
CA LYS A 182 -22.35 -8.80 -6.43
C LYS A 182 -22.30 -8.35 -7.90
N SER A 183 -21.52 -7.34 -8.26
CA SER A 183 -21.31 -6.94 -9.65
C SER A 183 -20.42 -7.93 -10.39
N MET A 184 -19.43 -8.54 -9.74
CA MET A 184 -18.70 -9.68 -10.31
C MET A 184 -19.64 -10.87 -10.53
N ALA A 185 -20.49 -11.20 -9.55
CA ALA A 185 -21.48 -12.28 -9.65
C ALA A 185 -22.64 -11.96 -10.62
N LYS A 186 -23.07 -10.70 -10.76
CA LYS A 186 -24.10 -10.27 -11.71
C LYS A 186 -23.56 -10.12 -13.13
N ARG A 187 -22.30 -9.70 -13.31
CA ARG A 187 -21.64 -9.77 -14.63
C ARG A 187 -21.63 -11.21 -15.17
N HIS A 188 -21.55 -12.21 -14.30
CA HIS A 188 -21.71 -13.62 -14.69
C HIS A 188 -23.13 -13.96 -15.20
N CYS A 189 -24.19 -13.40 -14.61
CA CYS A 189 -25.57 -13.66 -15.05
C CYS A 189 -25.97 -12.81 -16.26
N TYR A 190 -25.59 -11.53 -16.29
CA TYR A 190 -25.92 -10.60 -17.37
C TYR A 190 -25.22 -10.95 -18.69
N ASN A 191 -23.96 -11.44 -18.67
CA ASN A 191 -23.35 -12.01 -19.89
C ASN A 191 -24.05 -13.30 -20.35
N ARG A 192 -24.64 -14.07 -19.42
CA ARG A 192 -25.38 -15.30 -19.74
C ARG A 192 -26.73 -14.99 -20.41
N ASP A 193 -27.37 -13.89 -20.02
CA ASP A 193 -28.65 -13.45 -20.59
C ASP A 193 -28.45 -12.64 -21.90
N LEU A 194 -27.35 -11.89 -22.05
CA LEU A 194 -26.96 -11.25 -23.33
C LEU A 194 -26.41 -12.23 -24.39
N GLU A 195 -25.94 -13.41 -23.98
CA GLU A 195 -25.58 -14.50 -24.89
C GLU A 195 -26.81 -15.07 -25.63
N GLN A 196 -28.04 -14.78 -25.17
CA GLN A 196 -29.26 -15.30 -25.78
C GLN A 196 -29.86 -14.36 -26.85
N ASP A 197 -29.47 -13.09 -26.91
CA ASP A 197 -30.06 -12.09 -27.83
C ASP A 197 -29.12 -11.56 -28.94
N GLU A 198 -27.87 -12.04 -29.04
CA GLU A 198 -26.95 -11.68 -30.15
C GLU A 198 -26.44 -12.91 -30.92
N ALA A 199 -27.30 -13.90 -31.16
CA ALA A 199 -27.03 -14.99 -32.10
C ALA A 199 -27.62 -14.65 -33.48
N PHE A 200 -27.06 -13.66 -34.17
CA PHE A 200 -27.27 -13.52 -35.61
C PHE A 200 -26.03 -12.98 -36.33
N ILE A 201 -25.02 -13.84 -36.46
CA ILE A 201 -24.04 -13.77 -37.54
C ILE A 201 -23.85 -15.20 -38.09
N PRO A 202 -23.84 -15.42 -39.42
CA PRO A 202 -23.86 -16.76 -40.00
C PRO A 202 -22.57 -17.54 -39.73
N ALA A 203 -22.63 -18.87 -39.88
CA ALA A 203 -21.51 -19.79 -39.73
C ALA A 203 -20.31 -19.41 -40.62
N GLY A 204 -19.27 -18.90 -39.97
CA GLY A 204 -17.89 -18.91 -40.42
C GLY A 204 -17.04 -19.42 -39.25
N GLU A 205 -16.07 -20.28 -39.55
CA GLU A 205 -15.26 -21.09 -38.61
C GLU A 205 -15.02 -20.44 -37.24
N SER A 206 -15.38 -21.15 -36.15
CA SER A 206 -15.13 -20.64 -34.80
C SER A 206 -13.63 -20.53 -34.54
N LEU A 207 -13.23 -19.67 -33.59
CA LEU A 207 -11.82 -19.54 -33.21
C LEU A 207 -11.22 -20.89 -32.80
N LYS A 208 -12.03 -21.70 -32.10
CA LYS A 208 -11.63 -23.05 -31.69
C LYS A 208 -11.39 -23.94 -32.90
N ASP A 209 -12.26 -23.90 -33.91
CA ASP A 209 -12.10 -24.71 -35.12
C ASP A 209 -10.82 -24.32 -35.89
N LEU A 210 -10.52 -23.03 -36.00
CA LEU A 210 -9.29 -22.55 -36.65
C LEU A 210 -8.02 -23.04 -35.93
N ILE A 211 -8.04 -23.01 -34.61
CA ILE A 211 -6.94 -23.52 -33.78
C ILE A 211 -6.79 -25.04 -33.96
N ASP A 212 -7.90 -25.78 -33.89
CA ASP A 212 -7.90 -27.24 -33.99
C ASP A 212 -7.49 -27.73 -35.40
N GLN A 213 -7.92 -27.04 -36.47
CA GLN A 213 -7.48 -27.30 -37.84
C GLN A 213 -5.97 -27.06 -38.03
N SER A 214 -5.46 -25.93 -37.52
CA SER A 214 -4.03 -25.59 -37.65
C SER A 214 -3.08 -26.51 -36.88
N GLN A 215 -3.57 -27.10 -35.78
CA GLN A 215 -2.79 -28.00 -34.93
C GLN A 215 -2.63 -29.40 -35.54
N SER A 216 -3.57 -29.82 -36.39
CA SER A 216 -3.46 -31.10 -37.12
C SER A 216 -2.23 -31.15 -38.05
N SER A 217 -1.62 -30.00 -38.37
CA SER A 217 -0.38 -29.90 -39.16
C SER A 217 0.91 -30.11 -38.36
N GLY A 218 0.86 -30.23 -37.03
CA GLY A 218 1.91 -30.87 -36.22
C GLY A 218 3.15 -30.05 -35.81
N SER A 219 3.21 -28.73 -36.02
CA SER A 219 4.44 -27.94 -35.76
C SER A 219 4.45 -27.06 -34.48
N GLY A 220 3.38 -27.02 -33.67
CA GLY A 220 3.36 -26.24 -32.43
C GLY A 220 1.95 -25.88 -31.94
N SER A 221 1.87 -25.26 -30.75
CA SER A 221 0.60 -24.77 -30.20
C SER A 221 0.26 -23.38 -30.76
N GLY A 222 -0.97 -23.18 -31.25
CA GLY A 222 -1.47 -21.89 -31.78
C GLY A 222 -1.61 -21.86 -33.30
N LEU A 223 -1.93 -20.69 -33.87
CA LEU A 223 -2.16 -20.51 -35.31
C LEU A 223 -0.85 -20.50 -36.14
N PRO A 224 -0.89 -20.70 -37.46
CA PRO A 224 0.31 -20.63 -38.32
C PRO A 224 0.97 -19.24 -38.31
N LEU A 225 2.31 -19.17 -38.42
CA LEU A 225 3.09 -17.92 -38.29
C LEU A 225 2.63 -16.77 -39.21
N LEU A 226 2.24 -17.06 -40.45
CA LEU A 226 1.74 -16.05 -41.39
C LEU A 226 0.41 -15.44 -40.91
N VAL A 227 -0.45 -16.25 -40.31
CA VAL A 227 -1.71 -15.79 -39.71
C VAL A 227 -1.38 -14.98 -38.46
N GLN A 228 -0.49 -15.48 -37.59
CA GLN A 228 -0.10 -14.81 -36.34
C GLN A 228 0.30 -13.34 -36.55
N ARG A 229 1.08 -13.01 -37.58
CA ARG A 229 1.57 -11.65 -37.91
C ARG A 229 0.52 -10.64 -38.38
N THR A 230 -0.75 -11.02 -38.41
CA THR A 230 -1.85 -10.16 -38.87
C THR A 230 -2.99 -10.02 -37.86
N ILE A 231 -2.93 -10.76 -36.74
CA ILE A 231 -4.04 -10.84 -35.78
C ILE A 231 -4.16 -9.55 -34.98
N ALA A 232 -3.07 -8.94 -34.54
CA ALA A 232 -3.12 -7.73 -33.71
C ALA A 232 -3.78 -6.53 -34.42
N LYS A 233 -3.76 -6.51 -35.77
CA LYS A 233 -4.47 -5.51 -36.57
C LYS A 233 -5.99 -5.70 -36.53
N GLN A 234 -6.46 -6.95 -36.38
CA GLN A 234 -7.87 -7.32 -36.37
C GLN A 234 -8.49 -7.32 -34.98
N ILE A 235 -7.68 -7.29 -33.92
CA ILE A 235 -8.18 -7.25 -32.54
C ILE A 235 -8.67 -5.84 -32.19
N GLN A 236 -9.92 -5.78 -31.72
CA GLN A 236 -10.46 -4.61 -31.05
C GLN A 236 -10.19 -4.71 -29.55
N MET A 237 -9.37 -3.80 -29.01
CA MET A 237 -9.13 -3.70 -27.57
C MET A 237 -10.36 -3.09 -26.88
N VAL A 238 -10.92 -3.77 -25.87
CA VAL A 238 -12.17 -3.34 -25.24
C VAL A 238 -11.94 -2.70 -23.87
N ARG A 239 -11.29 -3.41 -22.95
CA ARG A 239 -11.00 -2.89 -21.61
C ARG A 239 -9.74 -3.49 -21.01
N GLN A 240 -9.05 -2.71 -20.20
CA GLN A 240 -7.97 -3.23 -19.37
C GLN A 240 -8.55 -4.16 -18.29
N VAL A 241 -7.96 -5.34 -18.14
CA VAL A 241 -8.34 -6.37 -17.16
C VAL A 241 -7.36 -6.38 -16.00
N GLY A 242 -6.07 -6.15 -16.28
CA GLY A 242 -5.04 -6.13 -15.26
C GLY A 242 -3.77 -5.41 -15.72
N LYS A 243 -2.89 -5.16 -14.76
CA LYS A 243 -1.54 -4.66 -14.99
C LYS A 243 -0.56 -5.58 -14.26
N GLY A 244 0.33 -6.19 -15.01
CA GLY A 244 1.38 -7.07 -14.50
C GLY A 244 2.72 -6.35 -14.42
N ARG A 245 3.78 -7.13 -14.10
CA ARG A 245 5.16 -6.63 -14.06
C ARG A 245 5.65 -6.15 -15.42
N TYR A 246 5.34 -6.92 -16.47
CA TYR A 246 5.92 -6.77 -17.81
C TYR A 246 5.06 -5.96 -18.77
N GLY A 247 3.84 -5.61 -18.36
CA GLY A 247 2.87 -5.01 -19.26
C GLY A 247 1.45 -5.02 -18.74
N GLU A 248 0.51 -4.79 -19.65
CA GLU A 248 -0.91 -4.68 -19.35
C GLU A 248 -1.68 -5.81 -20.01
N VAL A 249 -2.71 -6.32 -19.33
CA VAL A 249 -3.60 -7.35 -19.87
C VAL A 249 -4.93 -6.70 -20.19
N TRP A 250 -5.37 -6.87 -21.43
CA TRP A 250 -6.61 -6.33 -21.97
C TRP A 250 -7.55 -7.47 -22.36
N MET A 251 -8.85 -7.23 -22.21
CA MET A 251 -9.85 -8.01 -22.93
C MET A 251 -10.04 -7.35 -24.29
N GLY A 252 -9.87 -8.13 -25.35
CA GLY A 252 -10.15 -7.75 -26.73
C GLY A 252 -11.24 -8.61 -27.34
N LYS A 253 -11.71 -8.21 -28.52
CA LYS A 253 -12.55 -9.02 -29.38
C LYS A 253 -11.80 -9.33 -30.68
N TRP A 254 -11.79 -10.60 -31.08
CA TRP A 254 -11.30 -11.05 -32.38
C TRP A 254 -12.37 -11.92 -33.04
N ARG A 255 -12.85 -11.52 -34.22
CA ARG A 255 -13.94 -12.21 -34.93
C ARG A 255 -15.20 -12.47 -34.06
N GLY A 256 -15.52 -11.51 -33.19
CA GLY A 256 -16.66 -11.60 -32.26
C GLY A 256 -16.35 -12.33 -30.95
N GLU A 257 -15.29 -13.13 -30.88
CA GLU A 257 -14.91 -13.87 -29.68
C GLU A 257 -14.02 -13.05 -28.73
N LYS A 258 -14.19 -13.27 -27.42
CA LYS A 258 -13.39 -12.59 -26.39
C LYS A 258 -12.01 -13.24 -26.27
N VAL A 259 -10.96 -12.43 -26.37
CA VAL A 259 -9.56 -12.84 -26.20
C VAL A 259 -8.88 -12.01 -25.11
N ALA A 260 -7.89 -12.59 -24.44
CA ALA A 260 -6.99 -11.86 -23.56
C ALA A 260 -5.74 -11.44 -24.35
N VAL A 261 -5.35 -10.18 -24.24
CA VAL A 261 -4.18 -9.62 -24.91
C VAL A 261 -3.26 -9.03 -23.87
N LYS A 262 -2.12 -9.70 -23.64
CA LYS A 262 -1.03 -9.17 -22.83
C LYS A 262 -0.14 -8.33 -23.73
N VAL A 263 -0.13 -7.02 -23.46
CA VAL A 263 0.65 -6.01 -24.18
C VAL A 263 1.90 -5.71 -23.37
N PHE A 264 3.06 -6.08 -23.89
CA PHE A 264 4.35 -5.85 -23.24
C PHE A 264 4.91 -4.49 -23.63
N PHE A 265 5.66 -3.89 -22.70
CA PHE A 265 6.51 -2.74 -23.04
C PHE A 265 7.66 -3.20 -23.94
N THR A 266 8.13 -2.34 -24.84
CA THR A 266 9.27 -2.67 -25.74
C THR A 266 10.55 -3.01 -24.96
N THR A 267 10.72 -2.46 -23.75
CA THR A 267 11.82 -2.79 -22.84
C THR A 267 11.76 -4.22 -22.31
N GLU A 268 10.63 -4.91 -22.46
CA GLU A 268 10.35 -6.26 -21.96
C GLU A 268 10.27 -7.29 -23.10
N GLU A 269 10.94 -7.04 -24.23
CA GLU A 269 10.97 -7.93 -25.39
C GLU A 269 11.47 -9.34 -25.04
N ALA A 270 12.52 -9.46 -24.22
CA ALA A 270 13.01 -10.76 -23.77
C ALA A 270 11.96 -11.55 -22.97
N SER A 271 11.15 -10.85 -22.16
CA SER A 271 10.05 -11.45 -21.40
C SER A 271 8.93 -11.93 -22.33
N TRP A 272 8.56 -11.13 -23.34
CA TRP A 272 7.58 -11.51 -24.36
C TRP A 272 8.04 -12.70 -25.21
N PHE A 273 9.30 -12.68 -25.66
CA PHE A 273 9.89 -13.75 -26.46
C PHE A 273 9.88 -15.07 -25.69
N ARG A 274 10.38 -15.06 -24.45
CA ARG A 274 10.38 -16.26 -23.59
C ARG A 274 8.98 -16.80 -23.37
N GLU A 275 8.02 -15.95 -22.99
CA GLU A 275 6.66 -16.42 -22.73
C GLU A 275 6.01 -17.02 -23.98
N THR A 276 6.21 -16.37 -25.14
CA THR A 276 5.76 -16.88 -26.44
C THR A 276 6.40 -18.23 -26.78
N GLU A 277 7.71 -18.35 -26.61
CA GLU A 277 8.46 -19.58 -26.88
C GLU A 277 8.04 -20.75 -25.99
N ILE A 278 7.70 -20.48 -24.72
CA ILE A 278 7.16 -21.50 -23.81
C ILE A 278 5.77 -21.94 -24.30
N TYR A 279 4.87 -21.00 -24.58
CA TYR A 279 3.52 -21.34 -25.06
C TYR A 279 3.51 -22.08 -26.41
N GLN A 280 4.45 -21.77 -27.30
CA GLN A 280 4.57 -22.42 -28.61
C GLN A 280 5.21 -23.81 -28.56
N THR A 281 5.70 -24.25 -27.40
CA THR A 281 6.30 -25.58 -27.22
C THR A 281 5.36 -26.68 -27.75
N VAL A 282 5.95 -27.70 -28.39
CA VAL A 282 5.21 -28.83 -28.95
C VAL A 282 4.53 -29.61 -27.82
N LEU A 283 3.28 -30.04 -28.07
CA LEU A 283 2.41 -30.70 -27.07
C LEU A 283 2.20 -29.90 -25.77
N MET A 284 2.40 -28.58 -25.80
CA MET A 284 2.19 -27.71 -24.62
C MET A 284 0.71 -27.52 -24.29
N ARG A 285 -0.16 -27.47 -25.32
CA ARG A 285 -1.60 -27.29 -25.14
C ARG A 285 -2.21 -28.42 -24.31
N HIS A 286 -2.95 -28.04 -23.28
CA HIS A 286 -3.63 -28.95 -22.37
C HIS A 286 -4.83 -28.21 -21.75
N GLU A 287 -5.90 -28.92 -21.36
CA GLU A 287 -7.12 -28.28 -20.85
C GLU A 287 -6.80 -27.36 -19.65
N ASN A 288 -5.88 -27.74 -18.78
CA ASN A 288 -5.53 -26.95 -17.60
C ASN A 288 -4.28 -26.06 -17.77
N ILE A 289 -3.91 -25.74 -19.02
CA ILE A 289 -2.95 -24.68 -19.37
C ILE A 289 -3.69 -23.64 -20.20
N LEU A 290 -3.39 -22.36 -19.99
CA LEU A 290 -4.04 -21.27 -20.71
C LEU A 290 -3.83 -21.44 -22.23
N GLY A 291 -4.93 -21.38 -22.98
CA GLY A 291 -4.91 -21.55 -24.43
C GLY A 291 -4.19 -20.39 -25.11
N PHE A 292 -3.00 -20.66 -25.64
CA PHE A 292 -2.31 -19.74 -26.53
C PHE A 292 -2.96 -19.73 -27.92
N ILE A 293 -3.13 -18.53 -28.47
CA ILE A 293 -3.70 -18.31 -29.80
C ILE A 293 -2.58 -17.85 -30.74
N ALA A 294 -1.92 -16.75 -30.38
CA ALA A 294 -0.90 -16.13 -31.21
C ALA A 294 -0.01 -15.15 -30.42
N ALA A 295 1.13 -14.81 -31.02
CA ALA A 295 1.95 -13.67 -30.65
C ALA A 295 2.14 -12.78 -31.88
N ASP A 296 2.06 -11.46 -31.71
CA ASP A 296 2.09 -10.52 -32.83
C ASP A 296 2.67 -9.17 -32.39
N ILE A 297 3.09 -8.35 -33.35
CA ILE A 297 3.69 -7.03 -33.12
C ILE A 297 2.83 -5.98 -33.83
N LYS A 298 2.42 -4.96 -33.08
CA LYS A 298 1.58 -3.87 -33.59
C LYS A 298 2.30 -2.52 -33.45
N GLY A 299 2.18 -1.67 -34.47
CA GLY A 299 2.77 -0.34 -34.48
C GLY A 299 4.17 -0.29 -35.11
N THR A 300 4.76 0.90 -35.11
CA THR A 300 6.08 1.16 -35.71
C THR A 300 6.88 2.12 -34.84
N GLY A 301 8.20 1.91 -34.76
CA GLY A 301 9.12 2.79 -34.01
C GLY A 301 8.85 2.79 -32.51
N SER A 302 8.72 3.99 -31.92
CA SER A 302 8.51 4.18 -30.47
C SER A 302 7.14 3.70 -29.95
N TRP A 303 6.20 3.37 -30.84
CA TRP A 303 4.85 2.87 -30.49
C TRP A 303 4.69 1.37 -30.75
N THR A 304 5.79 0.65 -30.90
CA THR A 304 5.77 -0.81 -31.09
C THR A 304 5.20 -1.47 -29.83
N GLN A 305 4.23 -2.35 -30.00
CA GLN A 305 3.60 -3.11 -28.94
C GLN A 305 3.72 -4.59 -29.25
N LEU A 306 4.20 -5.36 -28.29
CA LEU A 306 4.34 -6.81 -28.41
C LEU A 306 3.11 -7.46 -27.76
N TYR A 307 2.32 -8.18 -28.55
CA TYR A 307 1.09 -8.81 -28.12
C TYR A 307 1.32 -10.31 -27.90
N LEU A 308 0.82 -10.81 -26.78
CA LEU A 308 0.59 -12.23 -26.54
C LEU A 308 -0.92 -12.42 -26.36
N ILE A 309 -1.52 -13.22 -27.25
CA ILE A 309 -2.97 -13.38 -27.38
C ILE A 309 -3.35 -14.78 -26.92
N THR A 310 -4.28 -14.85 -25.96
CA THR A 310 -4.72 -16.09 -25.33
C THR A 310 -6.25 -16.11 -25.16
N ASP A 311 -6.78 -17.28 -24.78
CA ASP A 311 -8.18 -17.42 -24.40
C ASP A 311 -8.55 -16.44 -23.27
N TYR A 312 -9.72 -15.81 -23.36
CA TYR A 312 -10.25 -15.00 -22.28
C TYR A 312 -11.10 -15.84 -21.31
N HIS A 313 -10.86 -15.70 -20.01
CA HIS A 313 -11.64 -16.35 -18.96
C HIS A 313 -12.31 -15.31 -18.06
N GLU A 314 -13.64 -15.26 -18.09
CA GLU A 314 -14.43 -14.20 -17.45
C GLU A 314 -14.37 -14.22 -15.93
N ASN A 315 -14.19 -15.41 -15.35
CA ASN A 315 -14.11 -15.61 -13.91
C ASN A 315 -12.77 -15.11 -13.34
N GLY A 316 -11.85 -14.68 -14.21
CA GLY A 316 -10.59 -14.07 -13.85
C GLY A 316 -9.64 -15.05 -13.15
N SER A 317 -8.78 -14.51 -12.30
CA SER A 317 -7.83 -15.31 -11.53
C SER A 317 -8.49 -16.00 -10.36
N LEU A 318 -7.92 -17.12 -9.90
CA LEU A 318 -8.30 -17.81 -8.68
C LEU A 318 -8.24 -16.85 -7.48
N TYR A 319 -7.27 -15.93 -7.45
CA TYR A 319 -7.18 -14.86 -6.46
C TYR A 319 -8.45 -13.99 -6.42
N ASP A 320 -8.92 -13.50 -7.57
CA ASP A 320 -10.12 -12.66 -7.65
C ASP A 320 -11.38 -13.45 -7.32
N PHE A 321 -11.42 -14.72 -7.76
CA PHE A 321 -12.53 -15.63 -7.52
C PHE A 321 -12.70 -15.96 -6.03
N LEU A 322 -11.63 -16.35 -5.34
CA LEU A 322 -11.65 -16.73 -3.92
C LEU A 322 -11.99 -15.56 -2.99
N LYS A 323 -11.71 -14.32 -3.41
CA LYS A 323 -12.13 -13.11 -2.69
C LYS A 323 -13.65 -12.92 -2.67
N CYS A 324 -14.33 -13.31 -3.74
CA CYS A 324 -15.76 -13.03 -3.90
C CYS A 324 -16.64 -14.25 -3.65
N THR A 325 -16.05 -15.45 -3.65
CA THR A 325 -16.78 -16.72 -3.67
C THR A 325 -16.31 -17.63 -2.53
N THR A 326 -17.23 -18.41 -1.97
CA THR A 326 -16.95 -19.54 -1.09
C THR A 326 -17.09 -20.84 -1.86
N LEU A 327 -16.36 -21.88 -1.45
CA LEU A 327 -16.36 -23.19 -2.07
C LEU A 327 -17.12 -24.19 -1.19
N ASP A 328 -17.67 -25.22 -1.80
CA ASP A 328 -17.96 -26.49 -1.14
C ASP A 328 -16.82 -27.49 -1.42
N ASN A 329 -16.90 -28.68 -0.83
CA ASN A 329 -15.89 -29.73 -1.01
C ASN A 329 -15.71 -30.10 -2.50
N ARG A 330 -16.81 -30.17 -3.25
CA ARG A 330 -16.77 -30.49 -4.69
C ARG A 330 -16.03 -29.43 -5.49
N ALA A 331 -16.32 -28.15 -5.28
CA ALA A 331 -15.65 -27.04 -5.95
C ALA A 331 -14.18 -26.96 -5.55
N LEU A 332 -13.85 -27.12 -4.26
CA LEU A 332 -12.47 -27.19 -3.78
C LEU A 332 -11.68 -28.27 -4.52
N LEU A 333 -12.20 -29.50 -4.56
CA LEU A 333 -11.55 -30.62 -5.23
C LEU A 333 -11.44 -30.40 -6.74
N LYS A 334 -12.49 -29.87 -7.38
CA LYS A 334 -12.48 -29.57 -8.82
C LYS A 334 -11.41 -28.55 -9.19
N LEU A 335 -11.30 -27.46 -8.43
CA LEU A 335 -10.29 -26.41 -8.65
C LEU A 335 -8.87 -26.92 -8.39
N ALA A 336 -8.66 -27.62 -7.27
CA ALA A 336 -7.36 -28.19 -6.91
C ALA A 336 -6.91 -29.26 -7.92
N TYR A 337 -7.81 -30.18 -8.29
CA TYR A 337 -7.53 -31.27 -9.23
C TYR A 337 -7.16 -30.74 -10.61
N SER A 338 -7.97 -29.83 -11.17
CA SER A 338 -7.69 -29.24 -12.48
C SER A 338 -6.37 -28.46 -12.50
N ALA A 339 -6.08 -27.68 -11.46
CA ALA A 339 -4.79 -27.00 -11.35
C ALA A 339 -3.62 -28.00 -11.24
N ALA A 340 -3.78 -29.09 -10.47
CA ALA A 340 -2.77 -30.15 -10.38
C ALA A 340 -2.56 -30.90 -11.71
N CYS A 341 -3.61 -31.08 -12.52
CA CYS A 341 -3.50 -31.63 -13.87
C CYS A 341 -2.64 -30.74 -14.77
N GLY A 342 -2.84 -29.42 -14.74
CA GLY A 342 -2.02 -28.46 -15.49
C GLY A 342 -0.56 -28.49 -15.03
N LEU A 343 -0.32 -28.48 -13.72
CA LEU A 343 1.03 -28.51 -13.17
C LEU A 343 1.75 -29.83 -13.51
N CYS A 344 1.03 -30.95 -13.40
CA CYS A 344 1.54 -32.26 -13.81
C CYS A 344 1.91 -32.27 -15.30
N HIS A 345 1.09 -31.69 -16.17
CA HIS A 345 1.40 -31.58 -17.60
C HIS A 345 2.66 -30.77 -17.87
N LEU A 346 2.83 -29.61 -17.21
CA LEU A 346 4.06 -28.81 -17.30
C LEU A 346 5.28 -29.64 -16.91
N HIS A 347 5.22 -30.29 -15.74
CA HIS A 347 6.32 -31.03 -15.13
C HIS A 347 6.68 -32.33 -15.86
N THR A 348 5.79 -32.87 -16.69
CA THR A 348 6.00 -34.17 -17.36
C THR A 348 6.66 -33.97 -18.71
N GLU A 349 7.79 -34.64 -18.93
CA GLU A 349 8.39 -34.80 -20.26
C GLU A 349 7.56 -35.79 -21.09
N ILE A 350 7.34 -35.47 -22.36
CA ILE A 350 6.65 -36.35 -23.32
C ILE A 350 7.62 -36.70 -24.43
N TYR A 351 7.97 -37.98 -24.54
CA TYR A 351 8.86 -38.49 -25.58
C TYR A 351 8.13 -38.64 -26.92
N GLY A 352 8.84 -38.40 -28.02
CA GLY A 352 8.34 -38.52 -29.39
C GLY A 352 9.29 -37.87 -30.39
N THR A 353 8.96 -37.94 -31.68
CA THR A 353 9.73 -37.29 -32.76
C THR A 353 9.78 -35.77 -32.60
N GLN A 354 8.75 -35.18 -32.00
CA GLN A 354 8.69 -33.82 -31.51
C GLN A 354 8.17 -33.86 -30.06
N GLY A 355 9.06 -34.21 -29.14
CA GLY A 355 8.74 -34.33 -27.73
C GLY A 355 8.45 -32.99 -27.05
N LYS A 356 7.84 -33.06 -25.86
CA LYS A 356 7.69 -31.91 -24.96
C LYS A 356 8.71 -32.02 -23.83
N PRO A 357 9.59 -31.04 -23.62
CA PRO A 357 10.49 -31.04 -22.47
C PRO A 357 9.70 -30.89 -21.16
N ALA A 358 10.28 -31.31 -20.04
CA ALA A 358 9.73 -30.96 -18.74
C ALA A 358 9.90 -29.44 -18.49
N ILE A 359 8.89 -28.80 -17.91
CA ILE A 359 8.85 -27.34 -17.72
C ILE A 359 8.52 -27.02 -16.26
N ALA A 360 9.31 -26.17 -15.61
CA ALA A 360 9.01 -25.63 -14.28
C ALA A 360 8.53 -24.17 -14.41
N HIS A 361 7.49 -23.79 -13.69
CA HIS A 361 6.81 -22.50 -13.83
C HIS A 361 7.54 -21.34 -13.14
N ARG A 362 8.03 -21.54 -11.91
CA ARG A 362 8.79 -20.58 -11.10
C ARG A 362 8.06 -19.31 -10.62
N ASP A 363 6.77 -19.14 -10.90
CA ASP A 363 5.95 -18.04 -10.36
C ASP A 363 4.49 -18.47 -10.16
N LEU A 364 4.31 -19.69 -9.65
CA LEU A 364 3.00 -20.24 -9.38
C LEU A 364 2.37 -19.53 -8.18
N LYS A 365 1.18 -18.95 -8.38
CA LYS A 365 0.40 -18.21 -7.37
C LYS A 365 -1.06 -18.15 -7.78
N SER A 366 -1.97 -17.84 -6.86
CA SER A 366 -3.41 -17.76 -7.15
C SER A 366 -3.78 -16.71 -8.22
N LYS A 367 -2.95 -15.68 -8.43
CA LYS A 367 -3.13 -14.71 -9.53
C LYS A 367 -2.80 -15.26 -10.93
N ASN A 368 -1.99 -16.32 -11.00
CA ASN A 368 -1.52 -16.94 -12.25
C ASN A 368 -2.27 -18.24 -12.57
N ILE A 369 -3.38 -18.51 -11.87
CA ILE A 369 -4.31 -19.59 -12.19
C ILE A 369 -5.65 -18.94 -12.52
N LEU A 370 -6.20 -19.22 -13.70
CA LEU A 370 -7.47 -18.68 -14.16
C LEU A 370 -8.60 -19.70 -13.99
N ILE A 371 -9.81 -19.21 -13.71
CA ILE A 371 -11.00 -20.05 -13.58
C ILE A 371 -11.80 -20.01 -14.89
N LYS A 372 -12.14 -21.19 -15.41
CA LYS A 372 -12.95 -21.35 -16.62
C LYS A 372 -14.45 -21.32 -16.31
N LYS A 373 -15.28 -21.11 -17.35
CA LYS A 373 -16.76 -21.11 -17.25
C LYS A 373 -17.31 -22.43 -16.70
N ASN A 374 -16.66 -23.56 -16.96
CA ASN A 374 -17.05 -24.89 -16.45
C ASN A 374 -16.60 -25.14 -14.99
N GLY A 375 -15.93 -24.18 -14.34
CA GLY A 375 -15.45 -24.31 -12.96
C GLY A 375 -14.16 -25.13 -12.80
N THR A 376 -13.41 -25.38 -13.87
CA THR A 376 -12.03 -25.89 -13.78
C THR A 376 -11.01 -24.75 -13.89
N CYS A 377 -9.75 -25.04 -13.54
CA CYS A 377 -8.65 -24.10 -13.61
C CYS A 377 -7.81 -24.29 -14.88
N CYS A 378 -7.09 -23.24 -15.28
CA CYS A 378 -5.89 -23.37 -16.10
C CYS A 378 -4.75 -22.47 -15.60
N ILE A 379 -3.53 -22.94 -15.73
CA ILE A 379 -2.31 -22.20 -15.35
C ILE A 379 -1.93 -21.22 -16.47
N ALA A 380 -1.54 -20.01 -16.09
CA ALA A 380 -1.19 -18.90 -16.96
C ALA A 380 0.17 -18.26 -16.55
N ASP A 381 0.63 -17.28 -17.33
CA ASP A 381 1.84 -16.47 -17.06
C ASP A 381 3.13 -17.30 -16.97
N LEU A 382 3.52 -17.88 -18.11
CA LEU A 382 4.69 -18.76 -18.23
C LEU A 382 6.00 -18.00 -18.54
N GLY A 383 6.03 -16.67 -18.38
CA GLY A 383 7.17 -15.84 -18.75
C GLY A 383 8.44 -16.04 -17.92
N LEU A 384 8.34 -16.73 -16.77
CA LEU A 384 9.47 -17.12 -15.93
C LEU A 384 9.81 -18.61 -15.98
N ALA A 385 9.09 -19.37 -16.80
CA ALA A 385 9.27 -20.80 -16.90
C ALA A 385 10.64 -21.17 -17.49
N VAL A 386 11.09 -22.38 -17.16
CA VAL A 386 12.35 -22.98 -17.65
C VAL A 386 12.07 -24.39 -18.18
N LYS A 387 12.71 -24.75 -19.29
CA LYS A 387 12.68 -26.07 -19.94
C LYS A 387 13.91 -26.89 -19.52
N PHE A 388 13.69 -28.18 -19.34
CA PHE A 388 14.75 -29.17 -19.21
C PHE A 388 15.12 -29.72 -20.58
N ASN A 389 16.41 -29.67 -20.92
CA ASN A 389 16.96 -30.40 -22.05
C ASN A 389 17.50 -31.75 -21.56
N SER A 390 16.77 -32.82 -21.84
CA SER A 390 17.15 -34.18 -21.44
C SER A 390 18.36 -34.73 -22.20
N ASP A 391 18.62 -34.26 -23.43
CA ASP A 391 19.76 -34.70 -24.24
C ASP A 391 21.09 -34.17 -23.69
N THR A 392 21.12 -32.90 -23.24
CA THR A 392 22.32 -32.28 -22.67
C THR A 392 22.35 -32.33 -21.14
N ASN A 393 21.25 -32.73 -20.49
CA ASN A 393 21.04 -32.66 -19.06
C ASN A 393 21.24 -31.23 -18.51
N GLU A 394 20.82 -30.23 -19.28
CA GLU A 394 20.91 -28.82 -18.93
C GLU A 394 19.53 -28.18 -18.75
N VAL A 395 19.52 -27.05 -18.06
CA VAL A 395 18.32 -26.23 -17.87
C VAL A 395 18.56 -24.87 -18.52
N ASP A 396 17.59 -24.36 -19.26
CA ASP A 396 17.64 -23.07 -19.96
C ASP A 396 17.51 -21.84 -19.01
N VAL A 397 18.22 -21.87 -17.87
CA VAL A 397 18.03 -20.90 -16.79
C VAL A 397 18.70 -19.56 -17.13
N PRO A 398 18.02 -18.41 -16.95
CA PRO A 398 18.71 -17.13 -16.85
C PRO A 398 19.61 -17.09 -15.60
N LEU A 399 20.69 -16.28 -15.63
CA LEU A 399 21.66 -16.13 -14.53
C LEU A 399 21.03 -15.89 -13.13
N ASN A 400 19.88 -15.22 -13.07
CA ASN A 400 19.17 -14.98 -11.82
C ASN A 400 18.14 -16.07 -11.48
N THR A 401 18.29 -16.66 -10.29
CA THR A 401 17.42 -17.73 -9.78
C THR A 401 16.32 -17.25 -8.86
N ARG A 402 16.52 -16.13 -8.16
CA ARG A 402 15.51 -15.45 -7.34
C ARG A 402 14.60 -14.59 -8.22
N VAL A 403 13.68 -15.28 -8.89
CA VAL A 403 12.61 -14.67 -9.69
C VAL A 403 11.26 -15.21 -9.24
N GLY A 404 10.21 -14.47 -9.58
CA GLY A 404 8.84 -14.78 -9.15
C GLY A 404 8.42 -14.00 -7.92
N THR A 405 7.27 -14.38 -7.36
CA THR A 405 6.61 -13.66 -6.27
C THR A 405 7.14 -14.14 -4.92
N LYS A 406 7.87 -13.27 -4.21
CA LYS A 406 8.57 -13.57 -2.95
C LYS A 406 7.72 -14.34 -1.93
N ARG A 407 6.44 -13.96 -1.77
CA ARG A 407 5.49 -14.61 -0.84
C ARG A 407 5.31 -16.12 -1.08
N TYR A 408 5.47 -16.58 -2.31
CA TYR A 408 5.27 -17.97 -2.71
C TYR A 408 6.59 -18.74 -2.88
N MET A 409 7.74 -18.09 -2.72
CA MET A 409 9.04 -18.73 -2.93
C MET A 409 9.30 -19.83 -1.89
N ALA A 410 9.82 -20.95 -2.38
CA ALA A 410 10.26 -22.06 -1.55
C ALA A 410 11.51 -21.69 -0.73
N PRO A 411 11.76 -22.35 0.42
CA PRO A 411 12.90 -22.06 1.28
C PRO A 411 14.24 -22.01 0.54
N GLU A 412 14.49 -22.99 -0.33
CA GLU A 412 15.72 -23.11 -1.12
C GLU A 412 15.91 -22.01 -2.17
N VAL A 413 14.82 -21.34 -2.57
CA VAL A 413 14.86 -20.17 -3.45
C VAL A 413 15.17 -18.91 -2.64
N LEU A 414 14.59 -18.80 -1.44
CA LEU A 414 14.77 -17.65 -0.55
C LEU A 414 16.17 -17.56 0.05
N ASP A 415 16.78 -18.69 0.39
CA ASP A 415 18.13 -18.77 0.96
C ASP A 415 19.24 -19.04 -0.08
N GLU A 416 18.86 -19.11 -1.36
CA GLU A 416 19.76 -19.33 -2.49
C GLU A 416 20.50 -20.69 -2.47
N SER A 417 20.01 -21.67 -1.68
CA SER A 417 20.55 -23.03 -1.65
C SER A 417 20.09 -23.94 -2.81
N LEU A 418 19.18 -23.46 -3.66
CA LEU A 418 18.71 -24.18 -4.84
C LEU A 418 19.88 -24.56 -5.77
N ASN A 419 20.04 -25.86 -6.03
CA ASN A 419 21.05 -26.35 -6.96
C ASN A 419 20.61 -26.09 -8.42
N LYS A 420 21.24 -25.10 -9.04
CA LYS A 420 20.90 -24.59 -10.38
C LYS A 420 21.21 -25.56 -11.51
N ASN A 421 22.13 -26.50 -11.27
CA ASN A 421 22.59 -27.48 -12.25
C ASN A 421 21.62 -28.65 -12.40
N HIS A 422 20.59 -28.73 -11.54
CA HIS A 422 19.57 -29.76 -11.61
C HIS A 422 18.21 -29.13 -11.87
N PHE A 423 17.41 -29.80 -12.69
CA PHE A 423 16.06 -29.35 -12.99
C PHE A 423 15.06 -29.60 -11.86
N GLN A 424 15.22 -30.72 -11.14
CA GLN A 424 14.25 -31.14 -10.11
C GLN A 424 13.99 -30.11 -9.00
N PRO A 425 14.99 -29.39 -8.47
CA PRO A 425 14.75 -28.32 -7.51
C PRO A 425 13.73 -27.26 -7.97
N TYR A 426 13.69 -26.91 -9.26
CA TYR A 426 12.69 -25.97 -9.79
C TYR A 426 11.28 -26.55 -9.75
N ILE A 427 11.13 -27.83 -10.11
CA ILE A 427 9.87 -28.56 -10.03
C ILE A 427 9.39 -28.63 -8.58
N MET A 428 10.28 -28.95 -7.64
CA MET A 428 9.93 -29.02 -6.22
C MET A 428 9.59 -27.64 -5.62
N ALA A 429 10.16 -26.55 -6.13
CA ALA A 429 9.78 -25.20 -5.74
C ALA A 429 8.37 -24.83 -6.22
N ASP A 430 7.94 -25.30 -7.39
CA ASP A 430 6.55 -25.16 -7.85
C ASP A 430 5.58 -25.93 -6.93
N ILE A 431 5.95 -27.13 -6.47
CA ILE A 431 5.12 -27.93 -5.56
C ILE A 431 4.90 -27.20 -4.24
N TYR A 432 5.96 -26.59 -3.68
CA TYR A 432 5.84 -25.76 -2.48
C TYR A 432 4.83 -24.63 -2.70
N SER A 433 4.97 -23.91 -3.81
CA SER A 433 4.08 -22.81 -4.20
C SER A 433 2.63 -23.29 -4.36
N PHE A 434 2.43 -24.48 -4.93
CA PHE A 434 1.13 -25.11 -5.11
C PHE A 434 0.47 -25.47 -3.77
N GLY A 435 1.24 -25.94 -2.78
CA GLY A 435 0.76 -26.18 -1.43
C GLY A 435 0.14 -24.93 -0.78
N LEU A 436 0.77 -23.76 -0.98
CA LEU A 436 0.25 -22.48 -0.52
C LEU A 436 -1.07 -22.10 -1.21
N ILE A 437 -1.21 -22.40 -2.50
CA ILE A 437 -2.44 -22.15 -3.27
C ILE A 437 -3.58 -23.07 -2.80
N ILE A 438 -3.29 -24.34 -2.51
CA ILE A 438 -4.28 -25.27 -1.93
C ILE A 438 -4.79 -24.72 -0.60
N TRP A 439 -3.92 -24.15 0.24
CA TRP A 439 -4.32 -23.49 1.49
C TRP A 439 -5.28 -22.31 1.24
N GLU A 440 -5.01 -21.47 0.22
CA GLU A 440 -5.92 -20.37 -0.15
C GLU A 440 -7.31 -20.90 -0.54
N MET A 441 -7.38 -21.99 -1.32
CA MET A 441 -8.65 -22.62 -1.70
C MET A 441 -9.37 -23.22 -0.48
N ALA A 442 -8.67 -23.95 0.37
CA ALA A 442 -9.24 -24.67 1.52
C ALA A 442 -9.85 -23.72 2.56
N ARG A 443 -9.24 -22.54 2.80
CA ARG A 443 -9.83 -21.49 3.65
C ARG A 443 -11.21 -21.03 3.21
N ARG A 444 -11.45 -21.04 1.90
CA ARG A 444 -12.72 -20.62 1.31
C ARG A 444 -13.73 -21.75 1.24
N CYS A 445 -13.37 -22.98 1.65
CA CYS A 445 -14.29 -24.09 1.73
C CYS A 445 -15.17 -24.01 2.99
N VAL A 446 -16.48 -23.99 2.79
CA VAL A 446 -17.50 -23.96 3.84
C VAL A 446 -17.63 -25.35 4.43
N THR A 447 -17.49 -25.46 5.75
CA THR A 447 -17.77 -26.71 6.49
C THR A 447 -18.60 -26.39 7.72
N GLY A 448 -19.72 -27.08 7.90
CA GLY A 448 -20.63 -26.83 9.04
C GLY A 448 -21.16 -25.39 9.07
N GLY A 449 -21.31 -24.74 7.91
CA GLY A 449 -21.75 -23.34 7.80
C GLY A 449 -20.68 -22.28 8.12
N ILE A 450 -19.45 -22.70 8.44
CA ILE A 450 -18.34 -21.81 8.81
C ILE A 450 -17.32 -21.74 7.66
N VAL A 451 -16.78 -20.55 7.42
CA VAL A 451 -15.73 -20.29 6.41
C VAL A 451 -14.83 -19.14 6.86
N GLU A 452 -13.52 -19.20 6.58
CA GLU A 452 -12.64 -18.06 6.84
C GLU A 452 -12.65 -17.06 5.68
N GLU A 453 -12.39 -15.79 5.98
CA GLU A 453 -12.13 -14.80 4.94
C GLU A 453 -10.91 -15.16 4.08
N TYR A 454 -10.97 -14.71 2.83
CA TYR A 454 -9.85 -14.82 1.91
C TYR A 454 -8.63 -14.06 2.44
N GLN A 455 -7.50 -14.75 2.49
CA GLN A 455 -6.22 -14.19 2.87
C GLN A 455 -5.13 -14.77 1.98
N LEU A 456 -4.09 -13.98 1.75
CA LEU A 456 -2.87 -14.47 1.11
C LEU A 456 -2.07 -15.36 2.09
N PRO A 457 -1.25 -16.30 1.61
CA PRO A 457 -0.36 -17.08 2.48
C PRO A 457 0.54 -16.14 3.29
N TYR A 458 0.73 -16.41 4.58
CA TYR A 458 1.53 -15.58 5.49
C TYR A 458 1.00 -14.15 5.73
N TYR A 459 -0.28 -13.86 5.47
CA TYR A 459 -0.88 -12.53 5.70
C TYR A 459 -0.71 -12.00 7.14
N ASP A 460 -0.61 -12.91 8.10
CA ASP A 460 -0.48 -12.66 9.54
C ASP A 460 0.98 -12.57 10.02
N MET A 461 1.94 -12.83 9.14
CA MET A 461 3.38 -12.91 9.49
C MET A 461 4.26 -11.92 8.73
N VAL A 462 3.83 -11.45 7.55
CA VAL A 462 4.63 -10.56 6.70
C VAL A 462 3.76 -9.45 6.08
N PRO A 463 4.32 -8.27 5.75
CA PRO A 463 3.57 -7.18 5.12
C PRO A 463 3.03 -7.57 3.74
N ASN A 464 2.12 -6.76 3.17
CA ASN A 464 1.43 -7.05 1.90
C ASN A 464 2.39 -7.32 0.73
N ASP A 465 3.46 -6.53 0.60
CA ASP A 465 4.55 -6.73 -0.36
C ASP A 465 5.85 -7.03 0.40
N PRO A 466 6.10 -8.30 0.78
CA PRO A 466 7.23 -8.64 1.63
C PRO A 466 8.56 -8.53 0.88
N SER A 467 9.62 -8.18 1.60
CA SER A 467 11.01 -8.28 1.12
C SER A 467 11.48 -9.74 1.08
N TYR A 468 12.68 -9.96 0.54
CA TYR A 468 13.30 -11.30 0.61
C TYR A 468 13.63 -11.67 2.05
N GLU A 469 14.10 -10.70 2.83
CA GLU A 469 14.46 -10.84 4.24
C GLU A 469 13.24 -11.21 5.10
N ASP A 470 12.09 -10.57 4.89
CA ASP A 470 10.85 -10.90 5.61
C ASP A 470 10.46 -12.36 5.39
N MET A 471 10.47 -12.80 4.13
CA MET A 471 10.11 -14.16 3.77
C MET A 471 11.14 -15.18 4.26
N ARG A 472 12.44 -14.88 4.13
CA ARG A 472 13.53 -15.74 4.60
C ARG A 472 13.46 -15.94 6.12
N GLU A 473 13.21 -14.89 6.89
CA GLU A 473 13.07 -14.97 8.33
C GLU A 473 11.91 -15.89 8.73
N VAL A 474 10.73 -15.72 8.12
CA VAL A 474 9.55 -16.53 8.44
C VAL A 474 9.68 -17.98 7.96
N VAL A 475 10.11 -18.19 6.71
CA VAL A 475 10.05 -19.49 6.01
C VAL A 475 11.30 -20.34 6.23
N CYS A 476 12.49 -19.72 6.26
CA CYS A 476 13.77 -20.43 6.36
C CYS A 476 14.27 -20.50 7.80
N VAL A 477 14.25 -19.38 8.53
CA VAL A 477 14.78 -19.30 9.90
C VAL A 477 13.77 -19.84 10.91
N LYS A 478 12.57 -19.24 11.00
CA LYS A 478 11.51 -19.67 11.93
C LYS A 478 10.77 -20.92 11.47
N ARG A 479 10.94 -21.32 10.20
CA ARG A 479 10.31 -22.49 9.56
C ARG A 479 8.79 -22.53 9.70
N LEU A 480 8.16 -21.36 9.68
CA LEU A 480 6.71 -21.24 9.80
C LEU A 480 6.01 -21.55 8.47
N ARG A 481 4.74 -21.94 8.59
CA ARG A 481 3.81 -22.20 7.48
C ARG A 481 2.49 -21.47 7.77
N PRO A 482 1.65 -21.22 6.76
CA PRO A 482 0.37 -20.54 6.96
C PRO A 482 -0.48 -21.25 8.02
N VAL A 483 -1.10 -20.47 8.91
CA VAL A 483 -1.91 -21.01 10.02
C VAL A 483 -3.11 -21.76 9.47
N VAL A 484 -3.38 -22.93 10.06
CA VAL A 484 -4.51 -23.78 9.71
C VAL A 484 -5.51 -23.78 10.86
N SER A 485 -6.79 -23.62 10.56
CA SER A 485 -7.86 -23.69 11.54
C SER A 485 -8.11 -25.13 11.99
N ASN A 486 -8.27 -25.34 13.29
CA ASN A 486 -8.56 -26.66 13.86
C ASN A 486 -9.84 -27.30 13.28
N ARG A 487 -10.78 -26.48 12.75
CA ARG A 487 -12.01 -26.96 12.11
C ARG A 487 -11.74 -27.90 10.93
N TRP A 488 -10.59 -27.77 10.26
CA TRP A 488 -10.27 -28.60 9.09
C TRP A 488 -10.13 -30.08 9.47
N ASN A 489 -9.81 -30.39 10.73
CA ASN A 489 -9.74 -31.77 11.21
C ASN A 489 -11.12 -32.42 11.38
N SER A 490 -12.18 -31.61 11.51
CA SER A 490 -13.55 -32.09 11.70
C SER A 490 -14.25 -32.49 10.40
N ASP A 491 -13.70 -32.12 9.25
CA ASP A 491 -14.20 -32.50 7.92
C ASP A 491 -13.20 -33.44 7.24
N GLU A 492 -13.69 -34.56 6.70
CA GLU A 492 -12.83 -35.58 6.10
C GLU A 492 -12.07 -35.08 4.87
N CYS A 493 -12.73 -34.28 4.01
CA CYS A 493 -12.13 -33.73 2.81
C CYS A 493 -11.04 -32.72 3.17
N LEU A 494 -11.32 -31.77 4.07
CA LEU A 494 -10.34 -30.79 4.53
C LEU A 494 -9.18 -31.42 5.28
N ARG A 495 -9.40 -32.48 6.06
CA ARG A 495 -8.32 -33.24 6.72
C ARG A 495 -7.39 -33.91 5.71
N ALA A 496 -7.95 -34.47 4.64
CA ALA A 496 -7.15 -35.05 3.55
C ALA A 496 -6.38 -33.96 2.77
N ILE A 497 -7.01 -32.81 2.50
CA ILE A 497 -6.36 -31.64 1.89
C ILE A 497 -5.24 -31.09 2.77
N LEU A 498 -5.45 -31.01 4.09
CA LEU A 498 -4.45 -30.59 5.07
C LEU A 498 -3.21 -31.47 5.00
N LYS A 499 -3.39 -32.79 4.96
CA LYS A 499 -2.28 -33.73 4.79
C LYS A 499 -1.54 -33.49 3.46
N LEU A 500 -2.29 -33.43 2.36
CA LEU A 500 -1.75 -33.21 1.02
C LEU A 500 -0.91 -31.93 0.93
N MET A 501 -1.44 -30.79 1.38
CA MET A 501 -0.72 -29.52 1.33
C MET A 501 0.49 -29.50 2.27
N SER A 502 0.40 -30.20 3.41
CA SER A 502 1.51 -30.29 4.37
C SER A 502 2.72 -31.01 3.79
N GLU A 503 2.48 -32.05 3.00
CA GLU A 503 3.51 -32.76 2.24
C GLU A 503 4.01 -31.94 1.04
N CYS A 504 3.22 -31.01 0.50
CA CYS A 504 3.67 -30.12 -0.59
C CYS A 504 4.66 -29.04 -0.12
N TRP A 505 4.42 -28.43 1.06
CA TRP A 505 5.26 -27.34 1.55
C TRP A 505 6.36 -27.78 2.54
N ALA A 506 6.71 -29.07 2.53
CA ALA A 506 7.81 -29.60 3.34
C ALA A 506 9.09 -28.79 3.11
N HIS A 507 9.87 -28.57 4.18
CA HIS A 507 11.08 -27.74 4.09
C HIS A 507 12.10 -28.34 3.12
N ASN A 508 12.39 -29.64 3.25
CA ASN A 508 13.24 -30.37 2.32
C ASN A 508 12.51 -30.60 0.97
N PRO A 509 13.05 -30.12 -0.16
CA PRO A 509 12.47 -30.33 -1.49
C PRO A 509 12.26 -31.82 -1.83
N ALA A 510 13.19 -32.70 -1.43
CA ALA A 510 13.11 -34.13 -1.73
C ALA A 510 11.97 -34.86 -1.00
N SER A 511 11.42 -34.25 0.05
CA SER A 511 10.28 -34.80 0.79
C SER A 511 8.93 -34.37 0.22
N ARG A 512 8.92 -33.47 -0.79
CA ARG A 512 7.69 -32.95 -1.36
C ARG A 512 7.06 -33.95 -2.32
N LEU A 513 5.73 -33.91 -2.42
CA LEU A 513 4.99 -34.71 -3.39
C LEU A 513 5.30 -34.29 -4.82
N THR A 514 5.20 -35.21 -5.78
CA THR A 514 5.20 -34.85 -7.20
C THR A 514 3.82 -34.37 -7.63
N ALA A 515 3.75 -33.52 -8.66
CA ALA A 515 2.47 -33.09 -9.24
C ALA A 515 1.59 -34.29 -9.68
N LEU A 516 2.21 -35.36 -10.19
CA LEU A 516 1.50 -36.61 -10.52
C LEU A 516 0.90 -37.29 -9.29
N ARG A 517 1.62 -37.33 -8.16
CA ARG A 517 1.11 -37.91 -6.91
C ARG A 517 -0.05 -37.08 -6.36
N ILE A 518 0.06 -35.75 -6.43
CA ILE A 518 -1.00 -34.82 -6.04
C ILE A 518 -2.25 -35.04 -6.91
N LYS A 519 -2.10 -35.05 -8.24
CA LYS A 519 -3.17 -35.34 -9.21
C LYS A 519 -3.88 -36.65 -8.88
N LYS A 520 -3.15 -37.75 -8.67
CA LYS A 520 -3.74 -39.06 -8.34
C LYS A 520 -4.49 -39.05 -7.01
N THR A 521 -3.96 -38.35 -6.01
CA THR A 521 -4.60 -38.24 -4.69
C THR A 521 -5.91 -37.46 -4.78
N LEU A 522 -5.89 -36.32 -5.48
CA LEU A 522 -7.08 -35.50 -5.71
C LEU A 522 -8.13 -36.22 -6.58
N ALA A 523 -7.71 -36.97 -7.61
CA ALA A 523 -8.62 -37.80 -8.41
C ALA A 523 -9.40 -38.78 -7.52
N LYS A 524 -8.69 -39.52 -6.65
CA LYS A 524 -9.31 -40.45 -5.71
C LYS A 524 -10.29 -39.74 -4.76
N MET A 525 -9.94 -38.54 -4.30
CA MET A 525 -10.83 -37.74 -3.44
C MET A 525 -12.10 -37.29 -4.20
N VAL A 526 -11.96 -36.88 -5.46
CA VAL A 526 -13.10 -36.53 -6.34
C VAL A 526 -14.02 -37.73 -6.54
N GLU A 527 -13.46 -38.91 -6.83
CA GLU A 527 -14.21 -40.16 -7.00
C GLU A 527 -14.95 -40.56 -5.71
N SER A 528 -14.31 -40.43 -4.54
CA SER A 528 -14.93 -40.78 -3.25
C SER A 528 -16.09 -39.87 -2.83
N GLN A 529 -16.27 -38.73 -3.49
CA GLN A 529 -17.34 -37.76 -3.21
C GLN A 529 -18.56 -37.93 -4.14
N ASP A 530 -18.68 -39.05 -4.87
CA ASP A 530 -19.73 -39.33 -5.86
C ASP A 530 -19.83 -38.26 -6.97
N VAL A 531 -18.68 -37.76 -7.44
CA VAL A 531 -18.64 -36.94 -8.64
C VAL A 531 -18.49 -37.86 -9.85
N LYS A 532 -19.62 -38.24 -10.48
CA LYS A 532 -19.60 -38.60 -11.90
C LYS A 532 -19.11 -37.37 -12.67
N ILE A 533 -17.90 -37.46 -13.23
CA ILE A 533 -17.33 -36.46 -14.14
C ILE A 533 -18.16 -36.42 -15.41
#